data_AF-A0A0J6FJ05-F1
#
_entry.id   AF-A0A0J6FJ05-F1
#
_cell.length_a   1.000
_cell.length_b   1.000
_cell.length_c   1.000
_cell.angle_alpha   90.00
_cell.angle_beta   90.00
_cell.angle_gamma   90.00
#
_symmetry.space_group_name_H-M   'P 1'
#
loop_
_entity.id
_entity.type
_entity.pdbx_description
1 polymer ?
#
loop_
_entity_poly.entity_id
_entity_poly.type
_entity_poly.pdbx_seq_one_letter_code
_entity_poly.pdbx_strand_id
1 'polypeptide(L)'
;MELQDLENENIPIDINRIQTFPTGDSYVNALLSCHDSRLRHEQNAANDFIDCVMQMSALTTLRAVYQELFEQGLNSGPFILQLMICMRVTSSDWNIKYIIDLEWAASQPLEFMQHPYWLTSEAVDVIDPEAYNALRQEFIQIFTEEEREICADT
;
A
#
# COMPACT_ATOMS: atom_id res chain seq x y z
N MET A 1 -1.46 -9.02 1.04
CA MET A 1 -0.62 -9.80 0.12
C MET A 1 -0.39 -8.96 -1.11
N GLU A 2 0.87 -8.69 -1.40
CA GLU A 2 1.31 -7.81 -2.48
C GLU A 2 1.59 -8.61 -3.77
N LEU A 3 1.78 -7.92 -4.89
CA LEU A 3 1.91 -8.56 -6.21
C LEU A 3 3.08 -9.57 -6.27
N GLN A 4 4.20 -9.20 -5.66
CA GLN A 4 5.43 -9.98 -5.61
C GLN A 4 5.30 -11.24 -4.74
N ASP A 5 4.42 -11.24 -3.73
CA ASP A 5 4.11 -12.46 -2.96
C ASP A 5 3.49 -13.51 -3.88
N LEU A 6 2.57 -13.09 -4.76
CA LEU A 6 1.92 -13.97 -5.73
C LEU A 6 2.90 -14.53 -6.75
N GLU A 7 3.85 -13.71 -7.22
CA GLU A 7 4.94 -14.17 -8.08
C GLU A 7 5.80 -15.23 -7.37
N ASN A 8 6.17 -14.99 -6.11
CA ASN A 8 6.97 -15.91 -5.30
C ASN A 8 6.25 -17.25 -5.04
N GLU A 9 4.94 -17.21 -4.87
CA GLU A 9 4.08 -18.40 -4.69
C GLU A 9 3.77 -19.12 -6.01
N ASN A 10 4.26 -18.63 -7.15
CA ASN A 10 3.99 -19.15 -8.49
C ASN A 10 2.48 -19.12 -8.86
N ILE A 11 1.74 -18.15 -8.32
CA ILE A 11 0.34 -17.91 -8.70
C ILE A 11 0.33 -17.30 -10.11
N PRO A 12 -0.41 -17.88 -11.07
CA PRO A 12 -0.45 -17.35 -12.43
C PRO A 12 -1.02 -15.93 -12.46
N ILE A 13 -0.22 -14.92 -12.75
CA ILE A 13 -0.68 -13.54 -12.95
C ILE A 13 -0.53 -13.17 -14.42
N ASP A 14 -1.54 -12.50 -14.98
CA ASP A 14 -1.53 -12.02 -16.38
C ASP A 14 -0.91 -10.61 -16.45
N ILE A 15 0.26 -10.45 -15.84
CA ILE A 15 1.04 -9.22 -15.83
C ILE A 15 2.44 -9.58 -16.29
N ASN A 16 2.92 -8.91 -17.34
CA ASN A 16 4.28 -9.11 -17.79
C ASN A 16 5.25 -8.42 -16.82
N ARG A 17 6.35 -9.07 -16.45
CA ARG A 17 7.37 -8.53 -15.53
C ARG A 17 7.92 -7.15 -15.92
N ILE A 18 7.94 -6.81 -17.20
CA ILE A 18 8.41 -5.49 -17.69
C ILE A 18 7.25 -4.50 -17.96
N GLN A 19 6.02 -4.89 -17.69
CA GLN A 19 4.85 -4.04 -17.87
C GLN A 19 4.86 -2.91 -16.85
N THR A 20 4.58 -1.71 -17.32
CA THR A 20 4.29 -0.55 -16.47
C THR A 20 2.83 -0.16 -16.64
N PHE A 21 2.30 0.57 -15.67
CA PHE A 21 0.91 1.01 -15.66
C PHE A 21 0.85 2.50 -16.00
N PRO A 22 0.24 2.90 -17.13
CA PRO A 22 0.15 4.30 -17.52
C PRO A 22 -0.84 5.10 -16.67
N THR A 23 -1.76 4.42 -15.98
CA THR A 23 -2.80 5.04 -15.15
C THR A 23 -3.02 4.29 -13.84
N GLY A 24 -3.50 4.98 -12.81
CA GLY A 24 -3.94 4.40 -11.55
C GLY A 24 -5.01 3.33 -11.76
N ASP A 25 -5.97 3.56 -12.65
CA ASP A 25 -7.00 2.59 -13.02
C ASP A 25 -6.41 1.29 -13.56
N SER A 26 -5.41 1.39 -14.47
CA SER A 26 -4.78 0.21 -15.04
C SER A 26 -4.03 -0.60 -13.98
N TYR A 27 -3.44 0.10 -12.99
CA TYR A 27 -2.78 -0.52 -11.84
C TYR A 27 -3.78 -1.21 -10.91
N VAL A 28 -4.85 -0.53 -10.51
CA VAL A 28 -5.91 -1.07 -9.63
C VAL A 28 -6.57 -2.30 -10.25
N ASN A 29 -6.93 -2.23 -11.54
CA ASN A 29 -7.54 -3.37 -12.23
C ASN A 29 -6.59 -4.58 -12.28
N ALA A 30 -5.29 -4.35 -12.47
CA ALA A 30 -4.30 -5.41 -12.46
C ALA A 30 -4.19 -6.06 -11.06
N LEU A 31 -4.15 -5.27 -9.98
CA LEU A 31 -4.18 -5.79 -8.61
C LEU A 31 -5.43 -6.62 -8.32
N LEU A 32 -6.61 -6.16 -8.75
CA LEU A 32 -7.87 -6.90 -8.56
C LEU A 32 -7.84 -8.24 -9.32
N SER A 33 -7.30 -8.26 -10.55
CA SER A 33 -7.10 -9.49 -11.33
C SER A 33 -6.10 -10.45 -10.67
N CYS A 34 -5.08 -9.94 -10.01
CA CYS A 34 -4.14 -10.75 -9.22
C CYS A 34 -4.83 -11.43 -8.02
N HIS A 35 -5.68 -10.70 -7.30
CA HIS A 35 -6.46 -11.28 -6.21
C HIS A 35 -7.46 -12.34 -6.69
N ASP A 36 -8.11 -12.15 -7.84
CA ASP A 36 -8.93 -13.18 -8.46
C ASP A 36 -8.11 -14.43 -8.80
N SER A 37 -6.87 -14.26 -9.25
CA SER A 37 -6.01 -15.39 -9.59
C SER A 37 -5.61 -16.16 -8.35
N ARG A 38 -5.28 -15.44 -7.26
CA ARG A 38 -5.00 -16.04 -5.95
C ARG A 38 -6.16 -16.91 -5.48
N LEU A 39 -7.39 -16.38 -5.46
CA LEU A 39 -8.59 -17.14 -5.08
C LEU A 39 -8.83 -18.39 -5.94
N ARG A 40 -8.36 -18.40 -7.20
CA ARG A 40 -8.53 -19.52 -8.12
C ARG A 40 -7.45 -20.60 -7.98
N HIS A 41 -6.21 -20.22 -7.67
CA HIS A 41 -5.06 -21.12 -7.78
C HIS A 41 -4.42 -21.45 -6.43
N GLU A 42 -4.58 -20.61 -5.42
CA GLU A 42 -4.07 -20.86 -4.07
C GLU A 42 -5.15 -21.63 -3.27
N GLN A 43 -4.89 -22.92 -3.03
CA GLN A 43 -5.87 -23.81 -2.36
C GLN A 43 -6.20 -23.37 -0.92
N ASN A 44 -5.31 -22.62 -0.28
CA ASN A 44 -5.47 -22.10 1.08
C ASN A 44 -5.79 -20.59 1.09
N ALA A 45 -6.24 -20.02 -0.03
CA ALA A 45 -6.54 -18.59 -0.13
C ALA A 45 -7.62 -18.12 0.86
N ALA A 46 -8.50 -19.02 1.28
CA ALA A 46 -9.57 -18.79 2.25
C ALA A 46 -9.54 -19.85 3.35
N ASN A 47 -9.75 -19.41 4.58
CA ASN A 47 -9.75 -20.24 5.78
C ASN A 47 -11.02 -21.10 5.88
N ASP A 48 -12.16 -20.54 5.48
CA ASP A 48 -13.45 -21.21 5.47
C ASP A 48 -14.40 -20.60 4.41
N PHE A 49 -15.63 -21.12 4.35
CA PHE A 49 -16.65 -20.65 3.42
C PHE A 49 -17.03 -19.18 3.62
N ILE A 50 -17.12 -18.73 4.88
CA ILE A 50 -17.52 -17.36 5.20
C ILE A 50 -16.40 -16.40 4.77
N ASP A 51 -15.14 -16.73 5.09
CA ASP A 51 -13.97 -15.99 4.65
C ASP A 51 -13.92 -15.89 3.11
N CYS A 52 -14.13 -17.00 2.39
CA CYS A 52 -14.19 -17.01 0.93
C CYS A 52 -15.26 -16.05 0.38
N VAL A 53 -16.48 -16.08 0.94
CA VAL A 53 -17.57 -15.17 0.55
C VAL A 53 -17.22 -13.71 0.86
N MET A 54 -16.59 -13.43 2.00
CA MET A 54 -16.16 -12.09 2.37
C MET A 54 -15.09 -11.55 1.43
N GLN A 55 -14.08 -12.34 1.08
CA GLN A 55 -13.04 -11.95 0.14
C GLN A 55 -13.60 -11.70 -1.27
N MET A 56 -14.45 -12.59 -1.78
CA MET A 56 -15.12 -12.39 -3.08
C MET A 56 -16.02 -11.16 -3.08
N SER A 57 -16.74 -10.93 -1.98
CA SER A 57 -17.61 -9.76 -1.83
C SER A 57 -16.79 -8.48 -1.79
N ALA A 58 -15.69 -8.44 -1.04
CA ALA A 58 -14.77 -7.30 -1.00
C ALA A 58 -14.20 -6.97 -2.38
N LEU A 59 -13.72 -7.96 -3.14
CA LEU A 59 -13.21 -7.75 -4.50
C LEU A 59 -14.31 -7.25 -5.46
N THR A 60 -15.51 -7.79 -5.35
CA THR A 60 -16.67 -7.36 -6.16
C THR A 60 -17.07 -5.93 -5.83
N THR A 61 -17.12 -5.58 -4.54
CA THR A 61 -17.42 -4.23 -4.08
C THR A 61 -16.36 -3.25 -4.53
N LEU A 62 -15.06 -3.55 -4.33
CA LEU A 62 -13.96 -2.70 -4.79
C LEU A 62 -14.05 -2.44 -6.29
N ARG A 63 -14.32 -3.46 -7.11
CA ARG A 63 -14.54 -3.28 -8.56
C ARG A 63 -15.69 -2.33 -8.89
N ALA A 64 -16.76 -2.36 -8.10
CA ALA A 64 -17.93 -1.52 -8.32
C ALA A 64 -17.70 -0.07 -7.88
N VAL A 65 -16.91 0.17 -6.83
CA VAL A 65 -16.83 1.48 -6.17
C VAL A 65 -15.47 2.16 -6.23
N TYR A 66 -14.40 1.50 -6.71
CA TYR A 66 -13.05 2.07 -6.63
C TYR A 66 -12.94 3.43 -7.32
N GLN A 67 -13.63 3.63 -8.45
CA GLN A 67 -13.65 4.92 -9.15
C GLN A 67 -14.17 6.08 -8.31
N GLU A 68 -14.97 5.80 -7.27
CA GLU A 68 -15.45 6.81 -6.32
C GLU A 68 -14.49 7.03 -5.15
N LEU A 69 -13.55 6.10 -4.93
CA LEU A 69 -12.52 6.17 -3.89
C LEU A 69 -11.27 6.94 -4.35
N PHE A 70 -11.07 7.09 -5.67
CA PHE A 70 -9.92 7.75 -6.27
C PHE A 70 -10.31 9.05 -6.99
N GLU A 71 -9.45 10.05 -6.90
CA GLU A 71 -9.57 11.32 -7.60
C GLU A 71 -9.24 11.16 -9.08
N GLN A 72 -10.24 11.33 -9.95
CA GLN A 72 -10.07 11.17 -11.40
C GLN A 72 -8.94 12.03 -12.00
N GLY A 73 -8.65 13.20 -11.40
CA GLY A 73 -7.57 14.08 -11.81
C GLY A 73 -6.16 13.50 -11.63
N LEU A 74 -6.00 12.53 -10.72
CA LEU A 74 -4.73 11.87 -10.40
C LEU A 74 -4.54 10.53 -11.14
N ASN A 75 -5.53 10.10 -11.92
CA ASN A 75 -5.48 8.81 -12.62
C ASN A 75 -4.29 8.69 -13.58
N SER A 76 -3.85 9.78 -14.20
CA SER A 76 -2.67 9.79 -15.09
C SER A 76 -1.36 10.04 -14.35
N GLY A 77 -1.38 10.05 -13.02
CA GLY A 77 -0.25 10.34 -12.14
C GLY A 77 -0.48 11.55 -11.23
N PRO A 78 0.48 11.84 -10.33
CA PRO A 78 1.83 11.31 -10.34
C PRO A 78 1.94 9.89 -9.77
N PHE A 79 2.96 9.17 -10.24
CA PHE A 79 3.43 7.95 -9.60
C PHE A 79 4.65 8.30 -8.75
N ILE A 80 4.66 7.83 -7.52
CA ILE A 80 5.70 8.13 -6.53
C ILE A 80 6.37 6.84 -6.08
N LEU A 81 7.68 6.91 -5.81
CA LEU A 81 8.41 5.81 -5.21
C LEU A 81 8.02 5.69 -3.74
N GLN A 82 7.33 4.62 -3.39
CA GLN A 82 6.96 4.28 -2.02
C GLN A 82 7.97 3.29 -1.44
N LEU A 83 8.45 3.60 -0.23
CA LEU A 83 9.34 2.74 0.56
C LEU A 83 8.51 2.04 1.64
N MET A 84 7.64 1.12 1.21
CA MET A 84 6.54 0.59 2.04
C MET A 84 7.05 -0.11 3.30
N ILE A 85 8.13 -0.90 3.17
CA ILE A 85 8.72 -1.66 4.28
C ILE A 85 10.24 -1.65 4.08
N CYS A 86 10.90 -0.59 4.54
CA CYS A 86 12.36 -0.49 4.51
C CYS A 86 12.93 -0.30 5.93
N MET A 87 14.10 -0.87 6.17
CA MET A 87 14.80 -0.64 7.44
C MET A 87 15.59 0.66 7.37
N ARG A 88 15.34 1.56 8.32
CA ARG A 88 16.05 2.83 8.47
C ARG A 88 17.03 2.73 9.63
N VAL A 89 18.31 2.96 9.36
CA VAL A 89 19.35 2.97 10.38
C VAL A 89 19.67 4.41 10.74
N THR A 90 19.55 4.75 12.02
CA THR A 90 19.79 6.12 12.53
C THR A 90 21.18 6.27 13.15
N SER A 91 21.67 7.51 13.19
CA SER A 91 22.84 7.90 13.98
C SER A 91 22.49 8.02 15.47
N SER A 92 23.50 8.28 16.31
CA SER A 92 23.30 8.68 17.71
C SER A 92 22.43 9.92 17.89
N ASP A 93 22.36 10.77 16.86
CA ASP A 93 21.62 12.03 16.84
C ASP A 93 20.28 11.88 16.10
N TRP A 94 19.77 10.65 15.98
CA TRP A 94 18.50 10.31 15.33
C TRP A 94 18.38 10.63 13.83
N ASN A 95 19.47 11.03 13.17
CA ASN A 95 19.49 11.24 11.73
C ASN A 95 19.48 9.90 10.96
N ILE A 96 18.65 9.76 9.93
CA ILE A 96 18.66 8.59 9.04
C ILE A 96 20.00 8.57 8.30
N LYS A 97 20.79 7.52 8.50
CA LYS A 97 22.08 7.29 7.83
C LYS A 97 21.97 6.37 6.63
N TYR A 98 21.18 5.31 6.77
CA TYR A 98 21.02 4.30 5.74
C TYR A 98 19.56 3.88 5.63
N ILE A 99 19.13 3.61 4.40
CA ILE A 99 17.89 2.90 4.10
C ILE A 99 18.32 1.61 3.42
N ILE A 100 17.97 0.48 4.03
CA ILE A 100 18.25 -0.85 3.50
C ILE A 100 16.96 -1.65 3.42
N ASP A 101 17.02 -2.80 2.76
CA ASP A 101 15.84 -3.64 2.50
C ASP A 101 14.81 -2.93 1.61
N LEU A 102 15.18 -2.74 0.34
CA LEU A 102 14.39 -2.00 -0.66
C LEU A 102 13.59 -2.93 -1.58
N GLU A 103 13.48 -4.22 -1.23
CA GLU A 103 12.85 -5.22 -2.09
C GLU A 103 11.34 -4.98 -2.27
N TRP A 104 10.72 -4.23 -1.34
CA TRP A 104 9.32 -3.81 -1.36
C TRP A 104 9.13 -2.35 -1.85
N ALA A 105 10.18 -1.73 -2.39
CA ALA A 105 10.07 -0.37 -2.94
C ALA A 105 9.42 -0.40 -4.33
N ALA A 106 8.33 0.36 -4.51
CA ALA A 106 7.57 0.37 -5.76
C ALA A 106 7.16 1.79 -6.17
N SER A 107 7.13 2.05 -7.48
CA SER A 107 6.50 3.25 -8.02
C SER A 107 5.00 3.00 -8.16
N GLN A 108 4.20 3.71 -7.37
CA GLN A 108 2.75 3.50 -7.25
C GLN A 108 1.99 4.82 -7.45
N PRO A 109 0.69 4.78 -7.80
CA PRO A 109 -0.14 5.97 -7.84
C PRO A 109 -0.08 6.73 -6.51
N LEU A 110 -0.08 8.06 -6.56
CA LEU A 110 0.00 8.92 -5.37
C LEU A 110 -1.01 8.53 -4.28
N GLU A 111 -2.22 8.16 -4.69
CA GLU A 111 -3.33 7.86 -3.80
C GLU A 111 -3.17 6.54 -3.03
N PHE A 112 -2.15 5.74 -3.36
CA PHE A 112 -1.76 4.56 -2.59
C PHE A 112 -0.86 4.90 -1.39
N MET A 113 -0.43 6.16 -1.24
CA MET A 113 0.38 6.57 -0.10
C MET A 113 -0.40 6.36 1.20
N GLN A 114 0.17 5.57 2.10
CA GLN A 114 -0.42 5.30 3.41
C GLN A 114 0.35 5.98 4.54
N HIS A 115 -0.37 6.30 5.61
CA HIS A 115 0.23 6.73 6.86
C HIS A 115 1.00 5.55 7.48
N PRO A 116 2.07 5.80 8.26
CA PRO A 116 2.82 4.71 8.88
C PRO A 116 1.94 3.89 9.82
N TYR A 117 1.69 2.61 9.50
CA TYR A 117 0.86 1.75 10.35
C TYR A 117 1.53 1.39 11.69
N TRP A 118 2.86 1.50 11.77
CA TRP A 118 3.66 1.16 12.95
C TRP A 118 3.62 2.22 14.07
N LEU A 119 2.81 3.29 13.95
CA LEU A 119 2.75 4.36 14.94
C LEU A 119 2.45 3.86 16.36
N THR A 120 1.58 2.87 16.52
CA THR A 120 1.24 2.30 17.83
C THR A 120 2.19 1.18 18.28
N SER A 121 3.12 0.75 17.42
CA SER A 121 3.93 -0.48 17.60
C SER A 121 3.11 -1.77 17.78
N GLU A 122 1.82 -1.74 17.44
CA GLU A 122 0.96 -2.92 17.43
C GLU A 122 1.10 -3.69 16.11
N ALA A 123 0.78 -4.98 16.15
CA ALA A 123 0.66 -5.75 14.91
C ALA A 123 -0.56 -5.27 14.11
N VAL A 124 -0.48 -5.30 12.78
CA VAL A 124 -1.46 -4.70 11.86
C VAL A 124 -2.89 -5.23 12.08
N ASP A 125 -3.02 -6.48 12.51
CA ASP A 125 -4.29 -7.16 12.75
C ASP A 125 -4.95 -6.83 14.10
N VAL A 126 -4.25 -6.12 15.00
CA VAL A 126 -4.73 -5.78 16.34
C VAL A 126 -4.65 -4.29 16.67
N ILE A 127 -4.41 -3.43 15.67
CA ILE A 127 -4.33 -1.98 15.86
C ILE A 127 -5.65 -1.45 16.43
N ASP A 128 -5.58 -0.75 17.56
CA ASP A 128 -6.72 -0.02 18.10
C ASP A 128 -6.97 1.27 17.26
N PRO A 129 -8.15 1.42 16.62
CA PRO A 129 -8.40 2.55 15.73
C PRO A 129 -8.33 3.92 16.43
N GLU A 130 -8.73 4.00 17.70
CA GLU A 130 -8.76 5.25 18.45
C GLU A 130 -7.35 5.70 18.85
N ALA A 131 -6.55 4.78 19.42
CA ALA A 131 -5.15 5.02 19.75
C ALA A 131 -4.31 5.35 18.50
N TYR A 132 -4.51 4.61 17.41
CA TYR A 132 -3.85 4.88 16.14
C TYR A 132 -4.22 6.25 15.59
N ASN A 133 -5.51 6.61 15.62
CA ASN A 133 -5.96 7.90 15.10
C ASN A 133 -5.35 9.08 15.88
N ALA A 134 -5.19 8.96 17.20
CA ALA A 134 -4.54 10.00 18.00
C ALA A 134 -3.07 10.22 17.57
N LEU A 135 -2.28 9.15 17.47
CA LEU A 135 -0.88 9.24 17.03
C LEU A 135 -0.75 9.67 15.57
N ARG A 136 -1.67 9.22 14.69
CA ARG A 136 -1.70 9.65 13.28
C ARG A 136 -1.94 11.16 13.17
N GLN A 137 -2.82 11.73 13.99
CA GLN A 137 -3.08 13.16 14.00
C GLN A 137 -1.86 13.95 14.47
N GLU A 138 -1.20 13.52 15.55
CA GLU A 138 0.05 14.11 16.03
C GLU A 138 1.14 14.06 14.94
N PHE A 139 1.32 12.89 14.32
CA PHE A 139 2.28 12.71 13.23
C PHE A 139 2.01 13.68 12.07
N ILE A 140 0.76 13.79 11.62
CA ILE A 140 0.39 14.68 10.49
C ILE A 140 0.57 16.15 10.87
N GLN A 141 0.29 16.52 12.11
CA GLN A 141 0.52 17.87 12.59
C GLN A 141 2.01 18.22 12.52
N ILE A 142 2.88 17.39 13.08
CA ILE A 142 4.33 17.58 13.05
C ILE A 142 4.83 17.62 11.60
N PHE A 143 4.41 16.65 10.79
CA PHE A 143 4.80 16.57 9.38
C PHE A 143 4.48 17.87 8.61
N THR A 144 3.28 18.41 8.84
CA THR A 144 2.84 19.66 8.18
C THR A 144 3.66 20.87 8.68
N GLU A 145 4.07 20.88 9.94
CA GLU A 145 4.91 21.96 10.49
C GLU A 145 6.31 21.93 9.89
N GLU A 146 6.96 20.77 9.88
CA GLU A 146 8.27 20.55 9.27
C GLU A 146 8.26 20.88 7.76
N GLU A 147 7.21 20.49 7.03
CA GLU A 147 7.09 20.79 5.60
C GLU A 147 7.07 22.30 5.34
N ARG A 148 6.40 23.08 6.21
CA ARG A 148 6.38 24.55 6.08
C ARG A 148 7.74 25.18 6.35
N GLU A 149 8.46 24.68 7.35
CA GLU A 149 9.80 25.19 7.66
C GLU A 149 10.76 24.95 6.49
N ILE A 150 10.75 23.75 5.92
CA ILE A 150 11.55 23.41 4.74
C ILE A 150 11.18 24.29 3.54
N CYS A 151 9.88 24.50 3.30
CA CYS A 151 9.42 25.35 2.19
C CYS A 151 9.74 26.84 2.40
N ALA A 152 9.86 27.31 3.64
CA ALA A 152 10.19 28.71 3.93
C ALA A 152 11.68 29.04 3.69
N ASP A 153 12.55 28.03 3.71
CA ASP A 153 14.00 28.15 3.46
C ASP A 153 14.41 27.97 1.99
N THR A 154 13.44 27.73 1.09
CA THR A 154 13.61 27.64 -0.38
C THR A 154 12.98 28.80 -1.13
#